data_AF-A0A0N5AH78-F1
#
_entry.id   AF-A0A0N5AH78-F1
#
_cell.length_a   1.000
_cell.length_b   1.000
_cell.length_c   1.000
_cell.angle_alpha   90.00
_cell.angle_beta   90.00
_cell.angle_gamma   90.00
#
_symmetry.space_group_name_H-M   'P 1'
#
loop_
_entity.id
_entity.type
_entity.pdbx_description
1 polymer ?
#
loop_
_entity_poly.entity_id
_entity_poly.type
_entity_poly.pdbx_seq_one_letter_code
_entity_poly.pdbx_strand_id
1 'polypeptide(L)'
;LTGLFTNGLSLWTIFRTRHLWNAFGYSCASHAAGACGVLVVFVIYVTPMTFFSESIPKIFTNERVSYSVGQLSIAFYYGAVYAHILIATNRFVVISKPLSYTRYFSKEMTLRWIAVVWAVAILQSCMYQIDGCHYYYLKNEHTFTYSKTSCGEFISMYLEFGINLAFVFFVVVADTLTVIKLKVSSKVSICKFYMLTLLLLYHYSFINSML
;
A
#
# COMPACT_ATOMS: atom_id res chain seq x y z
N LEU A 1 4.61 -7.37 14.00
CA LEU A 1 4.42 -6.44 15.14
C LEU A 1 5.12 -5.09 14.92
N THR A 2 6.42 -5.06 14.62
CA THR A 2 7.16 -3.82 14.33
C THR A 2 6.48 -2.94 13.28
N GLY A 3 6.07 -3.52 12.15
CA GLY A 3 5.36 -2.77 11.10
C GLY A 3 4.03 -2.16 11.55
N LEU A 4 3.29 -2.83 12.45
CA LEU A 4 2.01 -2.32 12.96
C LEU A 4 2.25 -1.13 13.89
N PHE A 5 3.29 -1.23 14.71
CA PHE A 5 3.73 -0.12 15.57
C PHE A 5 4.19 1.08 14.75
N THR A 6 5.03 0.91 13.74
CA THR A 6 5.55 2.03 12.94
C THR A 6 4.49 2.71 12.08
N ASN A 7 3.60 1.93 11.44
CA ASN A 7 2.49 2.49 10.66
C ASN A 7 1.43 3.12 11.58
N GLY A 8 1.14 2.50 12.73
CA GLY A 8 0.26 3.06 13.75
C GLY A 8 0.79 4.38 14.32
N LEU A 9 2.10 4.46 14.60
CA LEU A 9 2.75 5.69 15.02
C LEU A 9 2.68 6.77 13.93
N SER A 10 2.88 6.38 12.67
CA SER A 10 2.76 7.31 11.53
C SER A 10 1.36 7.91 11.43
N LEU A 11 0.30 7.09 11.56
CA LEU A 11 -1.08 7.55 11.62
C LEU A 11 -1.29 8.51 12.80
N TRP A 12 -0.85 8.10 13.99
CA TRP A 12 -0.97 8.92 15.20
C TRP A 12 -0.30 10.29 15.03
N THR A 13 0.93 10.32 14.51
CA THR A 13 1.66 11.58 14.25
C THR A 13 0.91 12.46 13.25
N ILE A 14 0.42 11.91 12.14
CA ILE A 14 -0.32 12.70 11.14
C ILE A 14 -1.58 13.33 11.74
N PHE A 15 -2.36 12.57 12.51
CA PHE A 15 -3.59 13.09 13.10
C PHE A 15 -3.35 14.02 14.29
N ARG A 16 -2.20 13.96 14.96
CA ARG A 16 -1.85 14.87 16.06
C ARG A 16 -1.18 16.15 15.59
N THR A 17 -0.49 16.14 14.47
CA THR A 17 0.25 17.30 13.96
C THR A 17 -0.55 18.05 12.90
N ARG A 18 -1.14 19.20 13.28
CA ARG A 18 -1.95 20.04 12.37
C ARG A 18 -1.22 20.44 11.07
N HIS A 19 0.10 20.60 11.11
CA HIS A 19 0.90 20.89 9.91
C HIS A 19 0.81 19.78 8.84
N LEU A 20 0.52 18.54 9.24
CA LEU A 20 0.34 17.40 8.34
C LEU A 20 -1.09 17.25 7.84
N TRP A 21 -2.03 18.13 8.21
CA TRP A 21 -3.41 18.09 7.73
C TRP A 21 -3.55 18.73 6.34
N ASN A 22 -2.69 18.29 5.43
CA ASN A 22 -2.62 18.71 4.04
C ASN A 22 -2.74 17.46 3.13
N ALA A 23 -2.76 17.68 1.82
CA ALA A 23 -2.91 16.60 0.84
C ALA A 23 -1.85 15.49 1.00
N PHE A 24 -0.60 15.85 1.25
CA PHE A 24 0.48 14.88 1.44
C PHE A 24 0.23 14.02 2.69
N GLY A 25 -0.11 14.65 3.82
CA GLY A 25 -0.32 13.91 5.07
C GLY A 25 -1.56 13.01 5.04
N TYR A 26 -2.68 13.44 4.45
CA TYR A 26 -3.84 12.56 4.27
C TYR A 26 -3.53 11.35 3.36
N SER A 27 -2.75 11.55 2.30
CA SER A 27 -2.32 10.46 1.43
C SER A 27 -1.41 9.47 2.17
N CYS A 28 -0.47 9.97 2.99
CA CYS A 28 0.38 9.15 3.85
C CYS A 28 -0.43 8.37 4.90
N ALA A 29 -1.46 8.99 5.48
CA ALA A 29 -2.36 8.31 6.41
C ALA A 29 -3.12 7.18 5.70
N SER A 30 -3.61 7.41 4.48
CA SER A 30 -4.26 6.36 3.68
C SER A 30 -3.33 5.18 3.43
N HIS A 31 -2.08 5.44 3.04
CA HIS A 31 -1.07 4.38 2.84
C HIS A 31 -0.81 3.59 4.13
N ALA A 32 -0.55 4.30 5.25
CA ALA A 32 -0.30 3.66 6.54
C ALA A 32 -1.51 2.85 7.05
N ALA A 33 -2.73 3.31 6.76
CA ALA A 33 -3.96 2.55 7.09
C ALA A 33 -4.04 1.23 6.31
N GLY A 34 -3.73 1.23 5.01
CA GLY A 34 -3.64 0.00 4.22
C GLY A 34 -2.57 -0.96 4.75
N ALA A 35 -1.37 -0.45 5.04
CA ALA A 35 -0.29 -1.25 5.63
C ALA A 35 -0.70 -1.86 7.00
N CYS A 36 -1.33 -1.09 7.87
CA CYS A 36 -1.90 -1.60 9.12
C CYS A 36 -2.94 -2.70 8.86
N GLY A 37 -3.83 -2.53 7.87
CA GLY A 37 -4.85 -3.51 7.52
C GLY A 37 -4.27 -4.87 7.13
N VAL A 38 -3.26 -4.88 6.25
CA VAL A 38 -2.54 -6.12 5.89
C VAL A 38 -1.89 -6.75 7.13
N LEU A 39 -1.17 -5.97 7.93
CA LEU A 39 -0.48 -6.49 9.11
C LEU A 39 -1.42 -7.03 10.19
N VAL A 40 -2.62 -6.44 10.33
CA VAL A 40 -3.67 -6.95 11.21
C VAL A 40 -4.17 -8.32 10.71
N VAL A 41 -4.36 -8.50 9.39
CA VAL A 41 -4.69 -9.81 8.82
C VAL A 41 -3.62 -10.86 9.15
N PHE A 42 -2.33 -10.50 9.05
CA PHE A 42 -1.24 -11.41 9.39
C PHE A 42 -1.22 -11.79 10.89
N VAL A 43 -1.46 -10.82 11.77
CA VAL A 43 -1.51 -11.08 13.22
C VAL A 43 -2.71 -11.93 13.60
N ILE A 44 -3.90 -11.63 13.06
CA ILE A 44 -5.15 -12.25 13.49
C ILE A 44 -5.41 -13.60 12.80
N TYR A 45 -5.02 -13.77 11.53
CA TYR A 45 -5.33 -14.98 10.75
C TYR A 45 -4.11 -15.85 10.50
N VAL A 46 -3.04 -15.28 9.93
CA VAL A 46 -1.85 -16.04 9.52
C VAL A 46 -1.12 -16.62 10.73
N THR A 47 -0.92 -15.81 11.78
CA THR A 47 -0.17 -16.22 12.97
C THR A 47 -0.85 -17.40 13.68
N PRO A 48 -2.17 -17.36 13.98
CA PRO A 48 -2.82 -18.51 14.60
C PRO A 48 -2.82 -19.76 13.71
N MET A 49 -3.11 -19.60 12.42
CA MET A 49 -3.11 -20.72 11.45
C MET A 49 -1.77 -21.44 11.37
N THR A 50 -0.68 -20.71 11.63
CA THR A 50 0.69 -21.23 11.56
C THR A 50 1.11 -21.91 12.86
N PHE A 51 0.93 -21.24 14.00
CA PHE A 51 1.48 -21.71 15.29
C PHE A 51 0.52 -22.56 16.12
N PHE A 52 -0.79 -22.38 15.98
CA PHE A 52 -1.81 -23.06 16.82
C PHE A 52 -2.67 -24.02 16.01
N SER A 53 -2.10 -24.59 14.95
CA SER A 53 -2.89 -25.25 13.92
C SER A 53 -3.62 -26.53 14.37
N GLU A 54 -3.16 -27.18 15.45
CA GLU A 54 -3.82 -28.35 16.04
C GLU A 54 -5.00 -27.97 16.94
N SER A 55 -5.02 -26.76 17.48
CA SER A 55 -6.02 -26.26 18.42
C SER A 55 -6.87 -25.13 17.86
N ILE A 56 -6.77 -24.85 16.55
CA ILE A 56 -7.45 -23.72 15.94
C ILE A 56 -8.94 -24.00 15.73
N PRO A 57 -9.83 -22.99 15.94
CA PRO A 57 -11.25 -23.17 15.69
C PRO A 57 -11.53 -23.53 14.22
N LYS A 58 -12.50 -24.44 13.98
CA LYS A 58 -12.90 -24.93 12.64
C LYS A 58 -13.24 -23.83 11.63
N ILE A 59 -13.61 -22.63 12.09
CA ILE A 59 -13.87 -21.48 11.22
C ILE A 59 -12.62 -21.03 10.47
N PHE A 60 -11.43 -21.13 11.08
CA PHE A 60 -10.17 -20.73 10.45
C PHE A 60 -9.75 -21.68 9.34
N THR A 61 -10.11 -22.96 9.45
CA THR A 61 -9.83 -24.00 8.44
C THR A 61 -10.85 -24.02 7.30
N ASN A 62 -11.89 -23.20 7.34
CA ASN A 62 -12.87 -23.11 6.26
C ASN A 62 -12.27 -22.36 5.06
N GLU A 63 -12.29 -22.99 3.89
CA GLU A 63 -11.76 -22.43 2.65
C GLU A 63 -12.38 -21.07 2.29
N ARG A 64 -13.70 -20.92 2.46
CA ARG A 64 -14.39 -19.65 2.19
C ARG A 64 -13.88 -18.52 3.08
N VAL A 65 -13.58 -18.83 4.34
CA VAL A 65 -12.98 -17.84 5.26
C VAL A 65 -11.58 -17.47 4.79
N SER A 66 -10.77 -18.44 4.37
CA SER A 66 -9.44 -18.17 3.80
C SER A 66 -9.53 -17.28 2.55
N TYR A 67 -10.50 -17.52 1.66
CA TYR A 67 -10.74 -16.71 0.47
C TYR A 67 -11.14 -15.28 0.82
N SER A 68 -12.06 -15.10 1.76
CA SER A 68 -12.47 -13.75 2.22
C SER A 68 -11.33 -13.02 2.93
N VAL A 69 -10.50 -13.72 3.70
CA VAL A 69 -9.32 -13.12 4.34
C VAL A 69 -8.27 -12.71 3.31
N GLY A 70 -8.02 -13.54 2.30
CA GLY A 70 -7.13 -13.19 1.20
C GLY A 70 -7.65 -11.99 0.40
N GLN A 71 -8.94 -11.94 0.08
CA GLN A 71 -9.57 -10.77 -0.54
C GLN A 71 -9.37 -9.51 0.31
N LEU A 72 -9.64 -9.59 1.62
CA LEU A 72 -9.48 -8.45 2.52
C LEU A 72 -8.03 -7.96 2.56
N SER A 73 -7.08 -8.89 2.60
CA SER A 73 -5.64 -8.58 2.55
C SER A 73 -5.28 -7.85 1.25
N ILE A 74 -5.76 -8.34 0.10
CA ILE A 74 -5.55 -7.73 -1.21
C ILE A 74 -6.18 -6.33 -1.30
N ALA A 75 -7.38 -6.13 -0.75
CA ALA A 75 -8.02 -4.82 -0.73
C ALA A 75 -7.16 -3.78 0.04
N PHE A 76 -6.61 -4.18 1.19
CA PHE A 76 -5.70 -3.34 1.96
C PHE A 76 -4.36 -3.10 1.24
N TYR A 77 -3.81 -4.14 0.61
CA TYR A 77 -2.58 -4.06 -0.18
C TYR A 77 -2.72 -3.06 -1.33
N TYR A 78 -3.72 -3.23 -2.21
CA TYR A 78 -3.93 -2.30 -3.32
C TYR A 78 -4.35 -0.91 -2.84
N GLY A 79 -5.10 -0.80 -1.74
CA GLY A 79 -5.38 0.48 -1.10
C GLY A 79 -4.10 1.23 -0.72
N ALA A 80 -3.10 0.53 -0.18
CA ALA A 80 -1.80 1.09 0.11
C ALA A 80 -1.01 1.44 -1.17
N VAL A 81 -0.94 0.54 -2.15
CA VAL A 81 -0.24 0.77 -3.43
C VAL A 81 -0.79 1.99 -4.16
N TYR A 82 -2.12 2.11 -4.29
CA TYR A 82 -2.75 3.26 -4.93
C TYR A 82 -2.58 4.55 -4.14
N ALA A 83 -2.59 4.49 -2.81
CA ALA A 83 -2.23 5.64 -1.98
C ALA A 83 -0.76 6.05 -2.19
N HIS A 84 0.15 5.11 -2.43
CA HIS A 84 1.56 5.42 -2.75
C HIS A 84 1.70 6.16 -4.08
N ILE A 85 0.97 5.73 -5.11
CA ILE A 85 0.89 6.44 -6.40
C ILE A 85 0.36 7.87 -6.19
N LEU A 86 -0.66 8.04 -5.34
CA LEU A 86 -1.21 9.34 -4.99
C LEU A 86 -0.16 10.24 -4.31
N ILE A 87 0.66 9.69 -3.42
CA ILE A 87 1.78 10.39 -2.76
C ILE A 87 2.83 10.84 -3.79
N ALA A 88 3.29 9.93 -4.66
CA ALA A 88 4.29 10.24 -5.67
C ALA A 88 3.79 11.33 -6.64
N THR A 89 2.53 11.23 -7.06
CA THR A 89 1.87 12.23 -7.92
C THR A 89 1.74 13.59 -7.20
N ASN A 90 1.34 13.59 -5.93
CA ASN A 90 1.23 14.80 -5.12
C ASN A 90 2.57 15.55 -5.04
N ARG A 91 3.66 14.82 -4.75
CA ARG A 91 5.03 15.35 -4.69
C ARG A 91 5.48 15.91 -6.04
N PHE A 92 5.23 15.17 -7.12
CA PHE A 92 5.60 15.63 -8.45
C PHE A 92 4.86 16.92 -8.84
N VAL A 93 3.55 17.00 -8.57
CA VAL A 93 2.73 18.16 -8.95
C VAL A 93 3.08 19.39 -8.11
N VAL A 94 3.31 19.27 -6.80
CA VAL A 94 3.65 20.44 -5.95
C VAL A 94 4.96 21.09 -6.38
N ILE A 95 5.94 20.29 -6.82
CA ILE A 95 7.26 20.77 -7.24
C ILE A 95 7.27 21.23 -8.69
N SER A 96 6.61 20.49 -9.59
CA SER A 96 6.68 20.77 -11.03
C SER A 96 5.63 21.79 -11.50
N LYS A 97 4.49 21.91 -10.80
CA LYS A 97 3.36 22.78 -11.18
C LYS A 97 2.76 23.49 -9.95
N PRO A 98 3.54 24.29 -9.22
CA PRO A 98 3.09 24.93 -7.97
C PRO A 98 1.83 25.79 -8.14
N LEU A 99 1.72 26.53 -9.25
CA LEU A 99 0.58 27.40 -9.54
C LEU A 99 -0.75 26.65 -9.75
N SER A 100 -0.69 25.37 -10.11
CA SER A 100 -1.87 24.53 -10.31
C SER A 100 -2.09 23.51 -9.19
N TYR A 101 -1.21 23.46 -8.19
CA TYR A 101 -1.25 22.43 -7.15
C TYR A 101 -2.58 22.39 -6.41
N THR A 102 -3.10 23.55 -5.98
CA THR A 102 -4.36 23.64 -5.23
C THR A 102 -5.57 23.17 -6.03
N ARG A 103 -5.50 23.20 -7.37
CA ARG A 103 -6.55 22.66 -8.25
C ARG A 103 -6.60 21.14 -8.23
N TYR A 104 -5.45 20.47 -8.18
CA TYR A 104 -5.37 19.00 -8.22
C TYR A 104 -5.36 18.37 -6.82
N PHE A 105 -4.76 19.04 -5.84
CA PHE A 105 -4.45 18.54 -4.50
C PHE A 105 -4.82 19.55 -3.40
N SER A 106 -6.06 20.04 -3.41
CA SER A 106 -6.67 20.60 -2.20
C SER A 106 -6.97 19.50 -1.19
N LYS A 107 -7.25 19.87 0.07
CA LYS A 107 -7.68 18.91 1.10
C LYS A 107 -8.91 18.10 0.64
N GLU A 108 -9.92 18.78 0.12
CA GLU A 108 -11.16 18.14 -0.35
C GLU A 108 -10.94 17.27 -1.59
N MET A 109 -10.13 17.73 -2.55
CA MET A 109 -9.76 16.91 -3.71
C MET A 109 -9.00 15.66 -3.28
N THR A 110 -8.09 15.77 -2.31
CA THR A 110 -7.30 14.64 -1.82
C THR A 110 -8.17 13.60 -1.14
N LEU A 111 -9.14 14.02 -0.32
CA LEU A 111 -10.09 13.07 0.28
C LEU A 111 -10.94 12.37 -0.79
N ARG A 112 -11.32 13.06 -1.87
CA ARG A 112 -11.97 12.43 -3.03
C ARG A 112 -11.05 11.43 -3.73
N TRP A 113 -9.78 11.77 -3.95
CA TRP A 113 -8.80 10.83 -4.51
C TRP A 113 -8.62 9.60 -3.62
N ILE A 114 -8.52 9.78 -2.31
CA ILE A 114 -8.46 8.69 -1.34
C ILE A 114 -9.70 7.79 -1.48
N ALA A 115 -10.90 8.36 -1.52
CA ALA A 115 -12.12 7.56 -1.72
C ALA A 115 -12.09 6.78 -3.05
N VAL A 116 -11.63 7.39 -4.13
CA VAL A 116 -11.50 6.73 -5.44
C VAL A 116 -10.50 5.58 -5.39
N VAL A 117 -9.30 5.77 -4.81
CA VAL A 117 -8.29 4.70 -4.76
C VAL A 117 -8.76 3.50 -3.93
N TRP A 118 -9.48 3.73 -2.82
CA TRP A 118 -10.06 2.63 -2.04
C TRP A 118 -11.22 1.95 -2.76
N ALA A 119 -12.07 2.70 -3.45
CA ALA A 119 -13.15 2.11 -4.25
C ALA A 119 -12.58 1.22 -5.36
N VAL A 120 -11.52 1.65 -6.05
CA VAL A 120 -10.82 0.85 -7.06
C VAL A 120 -10.16 -0.38 -6.45
N ALA A 121 -9.48 -0.26 -5.30
CA ALA A 121 -8.89 -1.40 -4.60
C ALA A 121 -9.93 -2.44 -4.17
N ILE A 122 -11.07 -2.00 -3.63
CA ILE A 122 -12.16 -2.89 -3.21
C ILE A 122 -12.79 -3.56 -4.44
N LEU A 123 -13.11 -2.79 -5.48
CA LEU A 123 -13.68 -3.33 -6.72
C LEU A 123 -12.76 -4.37 -7.36
N GLN A 124 -11.45 -4.07 -7.42
CA GLN A 124 -10.46 -5.02 -7.89
C GLN A 124 -10.43 -6.27 -6.98
N SER A 125 -10.48 -6.12 -5.66
CA SER A 125 -10.46 -7.27 -4.74
C SER A 125 -11.66 -8.22 -4.93
N CYS A 126 -12.79 -7.73 -5.45
CA CYS A 126 -13.98 -8.58 -5.65
C CYS A 126 -13.74 -9.73 -6.65
N MET A 127 -12.80 -9.60 -7.58
CA MET A 127 -12.49 -10.67 -8.55
C MET A 127 -12.00 -11.95 -7.87
N TYR A 128 -11.42 -11.85 -6.66
CA TYR A 128 -10.89 -12.99 -5.91
C TYR A 128 -11.96 -13.85 -5.26
N GLN A 129 -13.23 -13.43 -5.29
CA GLN A 129 -14.38 -14.24 -4.88
C GLN A 129 -15.00 -15.03 -6.03
N ILE A 130 -14.54 -14.83 -7.27
CA ILE A 130 -14.98 -15.64 -8.40
C ILE A 130 -14.36 -17.03 -8.29
N ASP A 131 -15.15 -18.06 -8.57
CA ASP A 131 -14.71 -19.45 -8.50
C ASP A 131 -13.44 -19.68 -9.34
N GLY A 132 -12.40 -20.21 -8.70
CA GLY A 132 -11.11 -20.48 -9.31
C GLY A 132 -10.14 -19.29 -9.35
N CYS A 133 -10.56 -18.09 -8.94
CA CYS A 133 -9.74 -16.88 -8.95
C CYS A 133 -9.20 -16.51 -7.54
N HIS A 134 -9.22 -17.46 -6.60
CA HIS A 134 -9.00 -17.14 -5.20
C HIS A 134 -7.55 -16.81 -4.88
N TYR A 135 -7.39 -15.88 -3.94
CA TYR A 135 -6.14 -15.63 -3.23
C TYR A 135 -6.35 -16.05 -1.78
N TYR A 136 -5.51 -16.93 -1.27
CA TYR A 136 -5.77 -17.62 0.00
C TYR A 136 -4.49 -18.05 0.69
N TYR A 137 -4.55 -18.22 2.00
CA TYR A 137 -3.39 -18.62 2.79
C TYR A 137 -3.18 -20.14 2.69
N LEU A 138 -2.02 -20.54 2.17
CA LEU A 138 -1.59 -21.93 2.10
C LEU A 138 -0.67 -22.25 3.27
N LYS A 139 -1.23 -22.91 4.29
CA LYS A 139 -0.55 -23.22 5.54
C LYS A 139 0.79 -23.95 5.35
N ASN A 140 0.85 -24.90 4.42
CA ASN A 140 2.04 -25.74 4.20
C ASN A 140 3.25 -24.95 3.65
N GLU A 141 2.98 -23.87 2.93
CA GLU A 141 4.00 -23.02 2.31
C GLU A 141 4.20 -21.70 3.08
N HIS A 142 3.46 -21.51 4.19
CA HIS A 142 3.47 -20.30 5.01
C HIS A 142 3.28 -19.00 4.23
N THR A 143 2.52 -19.07 3.12
CA THR A 143 2.34 -17.95 2.21
C THR A 143 0.92 -17.84 1.71
N PHE A 144 0.54 -16.65 1.28
CA PHE A 144 -0.65 -16.50 0.45
C PHE A 144 -0.32 -16.87 -0.99
N THR A 145 -1.24 -17.58 -1.64
CA THR A 145 -1.07 -18.05 -3.01
C THR A 145 -2.35 -17.88 -3.80
N TYR A 146 -2.20 -17.93 -5.12
CA TYR A 146 -3.29 -17.87 -6.08
C TYR A 146 -3.75 -19.29 -6.41
N SER A 147 -5.05 -19.48 -6.66
CA SER A 147 -5.58 -20.75 -7.16
C SER A 147 -4.87 -21.21 -8.43
N LYS A 148 -4.53 -22.50 -8.50
CA LYS A 148 -3.90 -23.14 -9.68
C LYS A 148 -4.92 -23.45 -10.79
N THR A 149 -5.74 -22.46 -11.14
CA THR A 149 -6.65 -22.51 -12.29
C THR A 149 -6.22 -21.47 -13.31
N SER A 150 -6.75 -21.55 -14.52
CA SER A 150 -6.50 -20.53 -15.55
C SER A 150 -6.83 -19.11 -15.09
N CYS A 151 -7.84 -18.93 -14.21
CA CYS A 151 -8.16 -17.62 -13.68
C CYS A 151 -7.10 -17.12 -12.67
N GLY A 152 -6.74 -17.96 -11.70
CA GLY A 152 -5.76 -17.57 -10.69
C GLY A 152 -4.37 -17.30 -11.29
N GLU A 153 -3.96 -18.07 -12.30
CA GLU A 153 -2.72 -17.83 -13.05
C GLU A 153 -2.77 -16.51 -13.84
N PHE A 154 -3.91 -16.23 -14.51
CA PHE A 154 -4.09 -14.96 -15.21
C PHE A 154 -3.99 -13.76 -14.27
N ILE A 155 -4.69 -13.81 -13.13
CA ILE A 155 -4.65 -12.75 -12.12
C ILE A 155 -3.22 -12.57 -11.58
N SER A 156 -2.56 -13.66 -11.19
CA SER A 156 -1.20 -13.63 -10.66
C SER A 156 -0.20 -13.02 -11.65
N MET A 157 -0.27 -13.39 -12.94
CA MET A 157 0.69 -12.90 -13.94
C MET A 157 0.42 -11.46 -14.35
N TYR A 158 -0.83 -11.11 -14.65
CA TYR A 158 -1.14 -9.82 -15.26
C TYR A 158 -1.51 -8.76 -14.23
N LEU A 159 -2.39 -9.10 -13.29
CA LEU A 159 -2.89 -8.13 -12.32
C LEU A 159 -1.95 -7.97 -11.14
N GLU A 160 -1.36 -9.05 -10.65
CA GLU A 160 -0.37 -8.95 -9.59
C GLU A 160 0.99 -8.55 -10.16
N PHE A 161 1.64 -9.39 -10.95
CA PHE A 161 3.01 -9.11 -11.38
C PHE A 161 3.10 -7.93 -12.36
N GLY A 162 2.35 -7.98 -13.46
CA GLY A 162 2.44 -6.96 -14.52
C GLY A 162 2.05 -5.55 -14.07
N ILE A 163 0.86 -5.40 -13.47
CA ILE A 163 0.35 -4.09 -13.04
C ILE A 163 1.18 -3.52 -11.87
N ASN A 164 1.56 -4.31 -10.86
CA ASN A 164 2.39 -3.77 -9.79
C ASN A 164 3.78 -3.36 -10.28
N LEU A 165 4.36 -4.09 -11.24
CA LEU A 165 5.62 -3.67 -11.87
C LEU A 165 5.46 -2.31 -12.58
N ALA A 166 4.35 -2.10 -13.30
CA ALA A 166 4.05 -0.81 -13.93
C ALA A 166 3.89 0.31 -12.89
N PHE A 167 3.25 0.05 -11.74
CA PHE A 167 3.12 1.04 -10.66
C PHE A 167 4.44 1.37 -9.99
N VAL A 168 5.28 0.38 -9.71
CA VAL A 168 6.63 0.61 -9.18
C VAL A 168 7.44 1.46 -10.15
N PHE A 169 7.39 1.14 -11.45
CA PHE A 169 8.06 1.93 -12.47
C PHE A 169 7.55 3.38 -12.50
N PHE A 170 6.24 3.58 -12.47
CA PHE A 170 5.63 4.91 -12.41
C PHE A 170 6.12 5.71 -11.19
N VAL A 171 6.08 5.12 -9.99
CA VAL A 171 6.49 5.78 -8.75
C VAL A 171 7.97 6.16 -8.81
N VAL A 172 8.84 5.24 -9.23
CA VAL A 172 10.28 5.48 -9.37
C VAL A 172 10.55 6.64 -10.33
N VAL A 173 9.88 6.68 -11.49
CA VAL A 173 10.01 7.77 -12.45
C VAL A 173 9.51 9.09 -11.84
N ALA A 174 8.32 9.09 -11.22
CA ALA A 174 7.74 10.29 -10.62
C ALA A 174 8.62 10.88 -9.51
N ASP A 175 9.13 10.04 -8.61
CA ASP A 175 10.02 10.47 -7.52
C ASP A 175 11.39 10.93 -8.07
N THR A 176 11.93 10.26 -9.09
CA THR A 176 13.19 10.68 -9.73
C THR A 176 13.04 12.05 -10.38
N LEU A 177 11.97 12.28 -11.14
CA LEU A 177 11.67 13.58 -11.75
C LEU A 177 11.46 14.66 -10.69
N THR A 178 10.80 14.31 -9.58
CA THR A 178 10.60 15.19 -8.43
C THR A 178 11.95 15.63 -7.84
N VAL A 179 12.87 14.70 -7.61
CA VAL A 179 14.23 14.99 -7.09
C VAL A 179 15.03 15.85 -8.07
N ILE A 180 14.98 15.55 -9.37
CA ILE A 180 15.66 16.35 -10.41
C ILE A 180 15.13 17.78 -10.40
N LYS A 181 13.81 17.97 -10.41
CA LYS A 181 13.19 19.31 -10.38
C LYS A 181 13.51 20.05 -9.09
N LEU A 182 13.51 19.38 -7.94
CA LEU A 182 13.95 19.97 -6.68
C LEU A 182 15.38 20.51 -6.77
N LYS A 183 16.32 19.71 -7.31
CA LYS A 183 17.73 20.14 -7.46
C LYS A 183 17.89 21.31 -8.42
N VAL A 184 17.13 21.33 -9.52
CA VAL A 184 17.19 22.43 -10.50
C VAL A 184 16.56 23.71 -9.95
N SER A 185 15.44 23.60 -9.23
CA SER A 185 14.74 24.74 -8.63
C SER A 185 15.44 25.27 -7.36
N SER A 186 16.23 24.44 -6.67
CA SER A 186 17.01 24.88 -5.52
C SER A 186 18.27 25.61 -5.97
N LYS A 187 18.25 26.95 -5.97
CA LYS A 187 19.49 27.76 -5.90
C LYS A 187 20.15 27.76 -4.51
N VAL A 188 19.58 27.05 -3.53
CA VAL A 188 20.04 27.02 -2.13
C VAL A 188 20.42 25.60 -1.74
N SER A 189 21.66 25.43 -1.27
CA SER A 189 22.20 24.21 -0.65
C SER A 189 21.39 23.79 0.57
N ILE A 190 20.37 22.95 0.40
CA ILE A 190 19.72 22.27 1.54
C ILE A 190 20.33 20.87 1.67
N CYS A 191 21.19 20.78 2.68
CA CYS A 191 21.81 19.62 3.34
C CYS A 191 21.48 18.23 2.74
N LYS A 192 22.43 17.72 1.94
CA LYS A 192 22.45 16.39 1.31
C LYS A 192 22.26 15.21 2.28
N PHE A 193 22.34 15.44 3.60
CA PHE A 193 22.39 14.37 4.60
C PHE A 193 21.02 13.82 5.02
N TYR A 194 19.94 14.64 5.00
CA TYR A 194 18.61 14.23 5.47
C TYR A 194 17.75 13.52 4.40
N MET A 195 17.88 13.89 3.13
CA MET A 195 17.11 13.29 2.03
C MET A 195 17.58 11.87 1.69
N LEU A 196 18.90 11.62 1.75
CA LEU A 196 19.45 10.29 1.46
C LEU A 196 19.11 9.28 2.56
N THR A 197 19.15 9.70 3.83
CA THR A 197 18.75 8.85 4.96
C THR A 197 17.25 8.55 4.95
N LEU A 198 16.39 9.52 4.60
CA LEU A 198 14.95 9.26 4.45
C LEU A 198 14.63 8.33 3.28
N LEU A 199 15.30 8.47 2.13
CA LEU A 199 15.10 7.58 0.97
C LEU A 199 15.60 6.16 1.25
N LEU A 200 16.74 6.00 1.91
CA LEU A 200 17.29 4.69 2.28
C LEU A 200 16.45 3.99 3.36
N LEU A 201 15.95 4.72 4.37
CA LEU A 201 15.05 4.17 5.37
C LEU A 201 13.68 3.81 4.79
N TYR A 202 13.17 4.58 3.82
CA TYR A 202 11.90 4.31 3.16
C TYR A 202 11.98 3.10 2.23
N HIS A 203 13.05 2.97 1.44
CA HIS A 203 13.30 1.77 0.62
C HIS A 203 13.53 0.52 1.46
N TYR A 204 14.24 0.63 2.59
CA TYR A 204 14.47 -0.49 3.49
C TYR A 204 13.17 -0.97 4.18
N SER A 205 12.28 -0.05 4.54
CA SER A 205 10.94 -0.40 5.03
C SER A 205 10.08 -1.05 3.93
N PHE A 206 10.15 -0.57 2.69
CA PHE A 206 9.39 -1.11 1.56
C PHE A 206 9.79 -2.55 1.22
N ILE A 207 11.10 -2.82 1.17
CA ILE A 207 11.64 -4.17 0.88
C ILE A 207 11.29 -5.16 2.00
N ASN A 208 11.39 -4.76 3.28
CA ASN A 208 11.01 -5.60 4.42
C ASN A 208 9.49 -5.73 4.64
N SER A 209 8.66 -5.07 3.83
CA SER A 209 7.20 -5.23 3.84
C SER A 209 6.71 -6.17 2.73
N MET A 210 7.57 -6.53 1.78
CA MET A 210 7.29 -7.46 0.68
C MET A 210 7.86 -8.88 0.92
N LEU A 211 8.55 -9.07 2.05
CA LEU A 211 8.96 -10.37 2.63
C LEU A 211 8.12 -10.63 3.89
#